data_AF-A0A660V409-F1
#
_entry.id   AF-A0A660V409-F1
#
_cell.length_a   1.000
_cell.length_b   1.000
_cell.length_c   1.000
_cell.angle_alpha   90.00
_cell.angle_beta   90.00
_cell.angle_gamma   90.00
#
_symmetry.space_group_name_H-M   'P 1'
#
loop_
_entity.id
_entity.type
_entity.pdbx_description
1 polymer ?
#
loop_
_entity_poly.entity_id
_entity_poly.type
_entity_poly.pdbx_seq_one_letter_code
_entity_poly.pdbx_strand_id
1 'polypeptide(L)'
;MPNLLFEVQTEELPAAYIEPALKTMKAMLKEILLQHDLAYKDLGAEGTPRRLVLFAEDVPEETPSRIQEVQGPPAKIAFSDGKPTSAAVGFARKFGLKPEELLVKETPSGTYCFVRVEVPGRPTVMVLSEGLVSILRALRFPKSMVWERGGVRFARPIRRLMALFGATVVPVSFAGLTATNRTTGHRFVCPQEFTLQGASFRTYVDLLRKHFVVLEYNQRREAIKQRLWQIGRKHNAEPLYLNLVDEVANMVECPTVGEGTFPAEYLRLPAVVVEAAMVEHQRYFPFIRDGRLTNIFGFAADRPEGVLDVVRVGNERVLKARLEDARFYFERDRRRRLE
;
A
#
# COMPACT_ATOMS: atom_id res chain seq x y z
N MET A 1 -5.37 2.90 23.53
CA MET A 1 -4.71 3.69 22.48
C MET A 1 -5.41 3.38 21.16
N PRO A 2 -5.76 4.38 20.35
CA PRO A 2 -6.40 4.17 19.06
C PRO A 2 -5.48 3.51 18.02
N ASN A 3 -6.09 2.89 17.02
CA ASN A 3 -5.41 2.38 15.84
C ASN A 3 -5.49 3.39 14.70
N LEU A 4 -4.56 3.32 13.75
CA LEU A 4 -4.63 3.98 12.45
C LEU A 4 -5.02 2.98 11.37
N LEU A 5 -5.92 3.37 10.47
CA LEU A 5 -6.24 2.68 9.23
C LEU A 5 -6.35 3.69 8.10
N PHE A 6 -5.54 3.52 7.06
CA PHE A 6 -5.53 4.40 5.89
C PHE A 6 -5.59 3.59 4.60
N GLU A 7 -6.58 3.84 3.74
CA GLU A 7 -6.75 3.21 2.42
C GLU A 7 -6.68 4.26 1.31
N VAL A 8 -5.91 3.94 0.27
CA VAL A 8 -5.91 4.63 -1.02
C VAL A 8 -6.52 3.68 -2.05
N GLN A 9 -7.77 3.93 -2.43
CA GLN A 9 -8.43 3.14 -3.46
C GLN A 9 -8.18 3.75 -4.84
N THR A 10 -7.89 2.90 -5.83
CA THR A 10 -7.44 3.28 -7.16
C THR A 10 -8.12 2.43 -8.24
N GLU A 11 -7.99 2.84 -9.50
CA GLU A 11 -8.05 1.92 -10.64
C GLU A 11 -6.85 0.96 -10.63
N GLU A 12 -6.96 -0.13 -11.40
CA GLU A 12 -5.97 -1.22 -11.42
C GLU A 12 -4.53 -0.76 -11.68
N LEU A 13 -3.74 -0.84 -10.60
CA LEU A 13 -2.30 -0.66 -10.58
C LEU A 13 -1.62 -1.83 -11.29
N PRO A 14 -0.54 -1.56 -12.03
CA PRO A 14 0.35 -2.64 -12.48
C PRO A 14 0.87 -3.43 -11.28
N ALA A 15 0.89 -4.76 -11.37
CA ALA A 15 1.29 -5.65 -10.28
C ALA A 15 2.66 -5.28 -9.67
N ALA A 16 3.63 -4.98 -10.53
CA ALA A 16 4.99 -4.58 -10.13
C ALA A 16 5.07 -3.25 -9.34
N TYR A 17 3.98 -2.45 -9.29
CA TYR A 17 3.99 -1.14 -8.63
C TYR A 17 3.50 -1.21 -7.18
N ILE A 18 2.80 -2.28 -6.81
CA ILE A 18 2.08 -2.38 -5.53
C ILE A 18 3.06 -2.54 -4.38
N GLU A 19 3.89 -3.59 -4.40
CA GLU A 19 4.83 -3.88 -3.31
C GLU A 19 5.84 -2.75 -3.06
N PRO A 20 6.48 -2.14 -4.08
CA PRO A 20 7.34 -0.97 -3.86
C PRO A 20 6.60 0.20 -3.20
N ALA A 21 5.37 0.49 -3.62
CA ALA A 21 4.57 1.56 -3.03
C ALA A 21 4.23 1.26 -1.56
N LEU A 22 3.78 0.04 -1.24
CA LEU A 22 3.49 -0.39 0.13
C LEU A 22 4.73 -0.27 1.02
N LYS A 23 5.91 -0.69 0.52
CA LYS A 23 7.18 -0.59 1.24
C LYS A 23 7.54 0.87 1.55
N THR A 24 7.42 1.77 0.57
CA THR A 24 7.65 3.21 0.77
C THR A 24 6.66 3.80 1.76
N MET A 25 5.37 3.53 1.60
CA MET A 25 4.31 4.00 2.49
C MET A 25 4.56 3.55 3.94
N LYS A 26 4.92 2.28 4.14
CA LYS A 26 5.23 1.71 5.45
C LYS A 26 6.42 2.40 6.10
N ALA A 27 7.52 2.55 5.36
CA ALA A 27 8.74 3.16 5.86
C ALA A 27 8.51 4.63 6.25
N MET A 28 7.77 5.38 5.43
CA MET A 28 7.47 6.78 5.72
C MET A 28 6.53 6.94 6.90
N LEU A 29 5.49 6.10 7.05
CA LEU A 29 4.62 6.17 8.22
C LEU A 29 5.42 5.90 9.50
N LYS A 30 6.31 4.90 9.48
CA LYS A 30 7.22 4.62 10.61
C LYS A 30 8.08 5.84 10.95
N GLU A 31 8.66 6.49 9.96
CA GLU A 31 9.48 7.68 10.15
C GLU A 31 8.66 8.84 10.75
N ILE A 32 7.44 9.07 10.26
CA ILE A 32 6.54 10.12 10.77
C ILE A 32 6.22 9.89 12.25
N LEU A 33 5.89 8.65 12.64
CA LEU A 33 5.60 8.32 14.03
C LEU A 33 6.83 8.51 14.91
N LEU A 34 8.01 8.06 14.45
CA LEU A 34 9.27 8.22 15.18
C LEU A 34 9.64 9.69 15.39
N GLN A 35 9.54 10.52 14.36
CA GLN A 35 9.86 11.96 14.42
C GLN A 35 9.00 12.74 15.41
N HIS A 36 7.83 12.21 15.76
CA HIS A 36 6.88 12.83 16.70
C HIS A 36 6.82 12.10 18.04
N ASP A 37 7.78 11.20 18.31
CA ASP A 37 7.86 10.40 19.52
C ASP A 37 6.56 9.60 19.81
N LEU A 38 5.88 9.17 18.76
CA LEU A 38 4.67 8.36 18.83
C LEU A 38 5.04 6.87 18.81
N ALA A 39 4.93 6.23 19.96
CA ALA A 39 5.04 4.78 20.05
C ALA A 39 3.89 4.09 19.31
N TYR A 40 4.13 2.84 18.89
CA TYR A 40 3.12 1.98 18.28
C TYR A 40 3.46 0.52 18.58
N LYS A 41 2.45 -0.35 18.65
CA LYS A 41 2.63 -1.78 18.90
C LYS A 41 2.97 -2.56 17.63
N ASP A 42 2.22 -2.30 16.57
CA ASP A 42 2.44 -2.90 15.26
C ASP A 42 2.18 -1.87 14.15
N LEU A 43 2.81 -2.07 13.00
CA LEU A 43 2.68 -1.23 11.83
C LEU A 43 2.90 -2.07 10.57
N GLY A 44 1.96 -1.96 9.64
CA GLY A 44 2.00 -2.71 8.40
C GLY A 44 1.43 -1.99 7.20
N ALA A 45 1.62 -2.62 6.05
CA ALA A 45 1.09 -2.20 4.78
C ALA A 45 0.65 -3.43 4.00
N GLU A 46 -0.55 -3.38 3.44
CA GLU A 46 -1.13 -4.45 2.61
C GLU A 46 -1.82 -3.83 1.41
N GLY A 47 -2.03 -4.61 0.36
CA GLY A 47 -2.64 -4.06 -0.85
C GLY A 47 -3.09 -5.09 -1.85
N THR A 48 -3.83 -4.60 -2.83
CA THR A 48 -4.36 -5.33 -3.98
C THR A 48 -4.13 -4.46 -5.24
N PRO A 49 -4.47 -4.91 -6.45
CA PRO A 49 -4.40 -4.08 -7.65
C PRO A 49 -5.15 -2.74 -7.53
N ARG A 50 -6.14 -2.64 -6.64
CA ARG A 50 -7.02 -1.47 -6.54
C ARG A 50 -6.94 -0.76 -5.20
N ARG A 51 -6.11 -1.24 -4.26
CA ARG A 51 -5.98 -0.59 -2.93
C ARG A 51 -4.56 -0.69 -2.38
N LEU A 52 -4.13 0.40 -1.75
CA LEU A 52 -2.94 0.45 -0.92
C LEU A 52 -3.39 0.82 0.50
N VAL A 53 -3.00 0.02 1.49
CA VAL A 53 -3.46 0.17 2.87
C VAL A 53 -2.27 0.31 3.80
N LEU A 54 -2.37 1.25 4.74
CA LEU A 54 -1.50 1.35 5.92
C LEU A 54 -2.33 1.11 7.19
N PHE A 55 -1.71 0.49 8.18
CA PHE A 55 -2.26 0.39 9.52
C PHE A 55 -1.17 0.54 10.57
N ALA A 56 -1.56 1.04 11.75
CA ALA A 56 -0.74 1.01 12.95
C ALA A 56 -1.62 0.74 14.17
N GLU A 57 -1.14 -0.06 15.11
CA GLU A 57 -1.87 -0.43 16.32
C GLU A 57 -1.33 0.29 17.57
N ASP A 58 -2.25 0.62 18.48
CA ASP A 58 -1.94 1.21 19.78
C ASP A 58 -1.05 2.46 19.71
N VAL A 59 -1.49 3.47 18.96
CA VAL A 59 -0.79 4.75 18.82
C VAL A 59 -1.35 5.77 19.82
N PRO A 60 -0.53 6.54 20.56
CA PRO A 60 -0.99 7.58 21.47
C PRO A 60 -1.87 8.64 20.80
N GLU A 61 -2.84 9.19 21.53
CA GLU A 61 -3.74 10.23 21.02
C GLU A 61 -3.06 11.60 20.84
N GLU A 62 -1.94 11.81 21.53
CA GLU A 62 -1.14 13.03 21.49
C GLU A 62 0.35 12.68 21.52
N THR A 63 1.17 13.53 20.91
CA THR A 63 2.63 13.48 21.07
C THR A 63 3.01 13.84 22.52
N PRO A 64 4.15 13.40 23.05
CA PRO A 64 4.57 13.79 24.40
C PRO A 64 4.73 15.31 24.51
N SER A 65 4.42 15.87 25.70
CA SER A 65 4.85 17.22 26.04
C SER A 65 6.36 17.26 26.18
N ARG A 66 6.96 18.40 25.87
CA ARG A 66 8.41 18.58 25.97
C ARG A 66 8.73 19.85 26.73
N ILE A 67 9.77 19.78 27.55
CA ILE A 67 10.33 20.96 28.20
C ILE A 67 11.32 21.58 27.23
N GLN A 68 11.01 22.78 26.75
CA GLN A 68 11.90 23.58 25.93
C GLN A 68 12.55 24.67 26.78
N GLU A 69 13.86 24.82 26.67
CA GLU A 69 14.56 25.96 27.24
C GLU A 69 14.59 27.10 26.23
N VAL A 70 13.97 28.23 26.59
CA VAL A 70 13.98 29.44 25.76
C VAL A 70 15.03 30.39 26.29
N GLN A 71 16.00 30.72 25.44
CA GLN A 71 17.04 31.70 25.74
C GLN A 71 16.45 33.11 25.76
N GLY A 72 16.75 33.84 26.83
CA GLY A 72 16.39 35.22 27.07
C GLY A 72 17.58 36.18 26.90
N PRO A 73 17.50 37.39 27.47
CA PRO A 73 18.57 38.37 27.39
C PRO A 73 19.85 37.90 28.11
N PRO A 74 21.04 38.45 27.76
CA PRO A 74 22.27 38.24 28.51
C PRO A 74 22.08 38.54 29.99
N ALA A 75 22.68 37.76 30.87
CA ALA A 75 22.53 37.90 32.32
C ALA A 75 22.94 39.30 32.82
N LYS A 76 23.98 39.89 32.20
CA LYS A 76 24.45 41.26 32.49
C LYS A 76 23.45 42.36 32.13
N ILE A 77 22.51 42.08 31.22
CA ILE A 77 21.43 43.00 30.82
C ILE A 77 20.18 42.71 31.66
N ALA A 78 19.97 41.44 32.02
CA ALA A 78 18.83 40.99 32.80
C ALA A 78 18.93 41.37 34.29
N PHE A 79 20.14 41.42 34.85
CA PHE A 79 20.36 41.74 36.26
C PHE A 79 21.42 42.85 36.40
N SER A 80 21.08 43.87 37.18
CA SER A 80 21.98 44.96 37.58
C SER A 80 21.99 45.06 39.09
N ASP A 81 23.16 45.05 39.72
CA ASP A 81 23.32 45.08 41.18
C ASP A 81 22.48 44.03 41.93
N GLY A 82 22.35 42.83 41.35
CA GLY A 82 21.56 41.74 41.91
C GLY A 82 20.04 41.92 41.81
N LYS A 83 19.56 42.99 41.17
CA LYS A 83 18.12 43.25 40.95
C LYS A 83 17.72 43.02 39.48
N PRO A 84 16.53 42.45 39.22
CA PRO A 84 16.04 42.25 37.87
C PRO A 84 15.75 43.60 37.19
N THR A 85 16.27 43.77 35.98
CA THR A 85 16.01 44.95 35.14
C THR A 85 14.69 44.82 34.39
N SER A 86 14.28 45.87 33.67
CA SER A 86 13.10 45.83 32.79
C SER A 86 13.18 44.71 31.75
N ALA A 87 14.39 44.34 31.30
CA ALA A 87 14.60 43.24 30.36
C ALA A 87 14.27 41.87 30.99
N ALA A 88 14.70 41.62 32.22
CA ALA A 88 14.34 40.40 32.95
C ALA A 88 12.84 40.36 33.27
N VAL A 89 12.26 41.48 33.71
CA VAL A 89 10.82 41.58 34.03
C VAL A 89 9.96 41.35 32.80
N GLY A 90 10.29 41.97 31.67
CA GLY A 90 9.56 41.78 30.42
C GLY A 90 9.66 40.34 29.90
N PHE A 91 10.85 39.73 30.00
CA PHE A 91 11.08 38.35 29.58
C PHE A 91 10.33 37.35 30.47
N ALA A 92 10.42 37.47 31.80
CA ALA A 92 9.71 36.59 32.73
C ALA A 92 8.19 36.71 32.58
N ARG A 93 7.68 37.94 32.45
CA ARG A 93 6.24 38.21 32.27
C ARG A 93 5.68 37.56 30.99
N LYS A 94 6.46 37.48 29.91
CA LYS A 94 6.04 36.80 28.66
C LYS A 94 5.67 35.33 28.88
N PHE A 95 6.28 34.69 29.87
CA PHE A 95 6.05 33.29 30.22
C PHE A 95 5.25 33.12 31.51
N GLY A 96 4.67 34.21 32.05
CA GLY A 96 3.88 34.17 33.29
C GLY A 96 4.71 33.92 34.55
N LEU A 97 6.03 34.07 34.48
CA LEU A 97 6.97 33.84 35.58
C LEU A 97 7.39 35.16 36.24
N LYS A 98 7.89 35.08 37.46
CA LYS A 98 8.59 36.18 38.11
C LYS A 98 10.06 36.23 37.69
N PRO A 99 10.73 37.39 37.72
CA PRO A 99 12.13 37.51 37.32
C PRO A 99 13.08 36.63 38.14
N GLU A 100 12.73 36.33 39.38
CA GLU A 100 13.53 35.47 40.27
C GLU A 100 13.48 33.99 39.85
N GLU A 101 12.51 33.60 39.03
CA GLU A 101 12.35 32.23 38.52
C GLU A 101 13.13 31.98 37.21
N LEU A 102 13.82 32.99 36.69
CA LEU A 102 14.68 32.86 35.52
C LEU A 102 15.94 32.05 35.87
N LEU A 103 16.24 31.05 35.03
CA LEU A 103 17.48 30.30 35.14
C LEU A 103 18.61 31.10 34.49
N VAL A 104 19.80 31.13 35.10
CA VAL A 104 20.99 31.75 34.49
C VAL A 104 21.98 30.66 34.14
N LYS A 105 22.44 30.61 32.89
CA LYS A 105 23.36 29.59 32.41
C LYS A 105 24.49 30.20 31.58
N GLU A 106 25.67 29.63 31.70
CA GLU A 106 26.77 29.90 30.79
C GLU A 106 26.59 29.12 29.48
N THR A 107 26.82 29.81 28.37
CA THR A 107 26.84 29.25 27.01
C THR A 107 28.16 29.64 26.35
N PRO A 108 28.56 28.98 25.24
CA PRO A 108 29.75 29.37 24.48
C PRO A 108 29.75 30.84 24.02
N SER A 109 28.57 31.47 23.94
CA SER A 109 28.38 32.87 23.52
C SER A 109 28.18 33.84 24.70
N GLY A 110 28.37 33.38 25.94
CA GLY A 110 28.24 34.16 27.17
C GLY A 110 27.16 33.65 28.13
N THR A 111 26.95 34.37 29.24
CA THR A 111 25.95 34.02 30.26
C THR A 111 24.59 34.63 29.91
N TYR A 112 23.54 33.80 29.83
CA TYR A 112 22.18 34.22 29.46
C TYR A 112 21.15 33.74 30.47
N CYS A 113 20.02 34.45 30.51
CA CYS A 113 18.81 33.99 31.18
C CYS A 113 18.08 32.96 30.31
N PHE A 114 17.39 32.02 30.95
CA PHE A 114 16.60 30.97 30.34
C PHE A 114 15.31 30.77 31.12
N VAL A 115 14.26 30.36 30.41
CA VAL A 115 13.05 29.81 31.02
C VAL A 115 12.85 28.39 30.52
N ARG A 116 12.33 27.53 31.39
CA ARG A 116 11.81 26.22 30.99
C ARG A 116 10.33 26.36 30.70
N VAL A 117 9.95 26.16 29.45
CA VAL A 117 8.57 26.23 29.00
C VAL A 117 8.13 24.82 28.66
N GLU A 118 7.04 24.37 29.27
CA GLU A 118 6.37 23.16 28.81
C GLU A 118 5.63 23.46 27.52
N VAL A 119 6.01 22.78 26.45
CA VAL A 119 5.31 22.80 25.17
C VAL A 119 4.37 21.61 25.17
N PRO A 120 3.04 21.84 25.15
CA PRO A 120 2.07 20.76 25.18
C PRO A 120 2.22 19.87 23.94
N GLY A 121 1.81 18.61 24.11
CA GLY A 121 1.70 17.65 23.02
C GLY A 121 0.78 18.14 21.90
N ARG A 122 0.98 17.60 20.71
CA ARG A 122 0.12 17.83 19.56
C ARG A 122 -0.83 16.65 19.38
N PRO A 123 -2.12 16.87 19.07
CA PRO A 123 -3.03 15.78 18.73
C PRO A 123 -2.49 14.94 17.57
N THR A 124 -2.43 13.62 17.76
CA THR A 124 -1.90 12.67 16.77
C THR A 124 -2.69 12.72 15.46
N VAL A 125 -4.00 12.98 15.52
CA VAL A 125 -4.83 13.17 14.31
C VAL A 125 -4.26 14.27 13.39
N MET A 126 -3.71 15.35 13.94
CA MET A 126 -3.11 16.43 13.15
C MET A 126 -1.76 16.02 12.54
N VAL A 127 -0.93 15.29 13.30
CA VAL A 127 0.32 14.71 12.81
C VAL A 127 0.05 13.74 11.65
N LEU A 128 -0.94 12.86 11.82
CA LEU A 128 -1.35 11.90 10.80
C LEU A 128 -1.95 12.59 9.57
N SER A 129 -2.75 13.64 9.76
CA SER A 129 -3.33 14.41 8.65
C SER A 129 -2.25 14.94 7.70
N GLU A 130 -1.18 15.51 8.24
CA GLU A 130 -0.05 16.03 7.46
C GLU A 130 0.83 14.90 6.91
N GLY A 131 1.11 13.91 7.74
CA GLY A 131 1.96 12.77 7.41
C GLY A 131 1.41 11.91 6.28
N LEU A 132 0.11 11.60 6.29
CA LEU A 132 -0.51 10.80 5.23
C LEU A 132 -0.50 11.54 3.88
N VAL A 133 -0.68 12.87 3.88
CA VAL A 133 -0.55 13.68 2.66
C VAL A 133 0.89 13.68 2.14
N SER A 134 1.89 13.76 3.03
CA SER A 134 3.30 13.73 2.64
C SER A 134 3.69 12.37 2.04
N ILE A 135 3.18 11.27 2.60
CA ILE A 135 3.33 9.91 2.06
C ILE A 135 2.81 9.85 0.61
N LEU A 136 1.58 10.30 0.38
CA LEU A 136 0.97 10.27 -0.96
C LEU A 136 1.78 11.09 -1.98
N ARG A 137 2.31 12.25 -1.58
CA ARG A 137 3.15 13.11 -2.43
C ARG A 137 4.53 12.53 -2.72
N ALA A 138 5.04 11.69 -1.84
CA ALA A 138 6.37 11.09 -1.96
C ALA A 138 6.38 9.81 -2.81
N LEU A 139 5.23 9.18 -3.03
CA LEU A 139 5.13 8.01 -3.89
C LEU A 139 5.69 8.30 -5.30
N ARG A 140 6.52 7.37 -5.79
CA ARG A 140 7.12 7.41 -7.12
C ARG A 140 6.77 6.12 -7.83
N PHE A 141 6.32 6.25 -9.07
CA PHE A 141 5.93 5.13 -9.91
C PHE A 141 6.68 5.20 -11.24
N PRO A 142 7.06 4.06 -11.86
CA PRO A 142 7.78 4.06 -13.13
C PRO A 142 7.04 4.81 -14.25
N LYS A 143 5.70 4.73 -14.26
CA LYS A 143 4.82 5.56 -15.06
C LYS A 143 3.76 6.19 -14.17
N SER A 144 3.50 7.48 -14.38
CA SER A 144 2.49 8.23 -13.64
C SER A 144 1.61 9.04 -14.58
N MET A 145 0.37 9.24 -14.17
CA MET A 145 -0.60 10.12 -14.80
C MET A 145 -0.64 11.45 -14.04
N VAL A 146 -0.86 12.55 -14.76
CA VAL A 146 -1.03 13.88 -14.16
C VAL A 146 -2.51 14.12 -13.94
N TRP A 147 -2.87 14.57 -12.75
CA TRP A 147 -4.24 14.91 -12.39
C TRP A 147 -4.59 16.34 -12.80
N GLU A 148 -5.56 16.50 -13.71
CA GLU A 148 -5.81 17.75 -14.46
C GLU A 148 -6.19 18.99 -13.62
N ARG A 149 -6.53 18.84 -12.33
CA ARG A 149 -6.88 19.98 -11.45
C ARG A 149 -5.83 20.36 -10.41
N GLY A 150 -4.76 19.58 -10.22
CA GLY A 150 -3.82 19.81 -9.11
C GLY A 150 -2.37 19.43 -9.35
N GLY A 151 -2.01 18.99 -10.57
CA GLY A 151 -0.64 18.60 -10.92
C GLY A 151 -0.12 17.37 -10.17
N VAL A 152 -0.98 16.73 -9.37
CA VAL A 152 -0.67 15.52 -8.61
C VAL A 152 -0.34 14.39 -9.57
N ARG A 153 0.73 13.64 -9.27
CA ARG A 153 1.14 12.47 -10.05
C ARG A 153 0.85 11.20 -9.27
N PHE A 154 0.18 10.25 -9.92
CA PHE A 154 -0.08 8.92 -9.35
C PHE A 154 -0.07 7.86 -10.46
N ALA A 155 0.20 6.59 -10.15
CA ALA A 155 0.25 5.54 -11.18
C ALA A 155 -1.06 5.37 -11.94
N ARG A 156 -2.19 5.49 -11.23
CA ARG A 156 -3.54 5.25 -11.73
C ARG A 156 -4.53 6.16 -11.06
N PRO A 157 -5.76 6.25 -11.61
CA PRO A 157 -6.76 7.05 -10.96
C PRO A 157 -7.12 6.62 -9.52
N ILE A 158 -6.75 7.40 -8.49
CA ILE A 158 -7.38 7.38 -7.16
C ILE A 158 -8.89 7.63 -7.27
N ARG A 159 -9.66 6.75 -6.65
CA ARG A 159 -11.12 6.78 -6.59
C ARG A 159 -11.62 7.22 -5.22
N ARG A 160 -10.89 6.90 -4.16
CA ARG A 160 -11.30 7.19 -2.78
C ARG A 160 -10.11 7.22 -1.84
N LEU A 161 -10.28 7.97 -0.76
CA LEU A 161 -9.42 7.95 0.40
C LEU A 161 -10.28 7.58 1.62
N MET A 162 -9.73 6.72 2.48
CA MET A 162 -10.28 6.44 3.79
C MET A 162 -9.18 6.59 4.81
N ALA A 163 -9.42 7.32 5.90
CA ALA A 163 -8.43 7.56 6.94
C ALA A 163 -9.12 7.63 8.29
N LEU A 164 -8.84 6.67 9.17
CA LEU A 164 -9.42 6.54 10.49
C LEU A 164 -8.33 6.46 11.56
N PHE A 165 -8.55 7.16 12.67
CA PHE A 165 -7.77 7.06 13.89
C PHE A 165 -8.71 6.81 15.06
N GLY A 166 -8.73 5.58 15.59
CA GLY A 166 -9.82 5.13 16.45
C GLY A 166 -11.14 5.18 15.67
N ALA A 167 -12.14 5.91 16.17
CA ALA A 167 -13.41 6.17 15.47
C ALA A 167 -13.41 7.50 14.67
N THR A 168 -12.32 8.28 14.76
CA THR A 168 -12.25 9.62 14.18
C THR A 168 -11.73 9.58 12.75
N VAL A 169 -12.38 10.30 11.84
CA VAL A 169 -11.87 10.48 10.48
C VAL A 169 -10.68 11.46 10.52
N VAL A 170 -9.53 11.03 9.99
CA VAL A 170 -8.35 11.89 9.85
C VAL A 170 -8.55 12.81 8.63
N PRO A 171 -8.38 14.14 8.77
CA PRO A 171 -8.71 15.10 7.72
C PRO A 171 -7.66 15.14 6.58
N VAL A 172 -7.53 14.05 5.83
CA VAL A 172 -6.63 13.93 4.68
C VAL A 172 -7.34 14.42 3.42
N SER A 173 -6.72 15.34 2.67
CA SER A 173 -7.18 15.74 1.34
C SER A 173 -6.05 15.63 0.31
N PHE A 174 -6.30 14.91 -0.79
CA PHE A 174 -5.32 14.66 -1.84
C PHE A 174 -5.99 14.40 -3.19
N ALA A 175 -5.40 14.91 -4.29
CA ALA A 175 -5.94 14.78 -5.65
C ALA A 175 -7.42 15.23 -5.80
N GLY A 176 -7.86 16.21 -5.00
CA GLY A 176 -9.25 16.69 -4.98
C GLY A 176 -10.24 15.77 -4.25
N LEU A 177 -9.74 14.73 -3.57
CA LEU A 177 -10.53 13.83 -2.73
C LEU A 177 -10.26 14.13 -1.26
N THR A 178 -11.29 13.99 -0.43
CA THR A 178 -11.19 14.05 1.03
C THR A 178 -11.45 12.67 1.62
N ALA A 179 -10.65 12.29 2.62
CA ALA A 179 -10.79 11.01 3.29
C ALA A 179 -12.10 10.91 4.06
N THR A 180 -12.67 9.71 4.08
CA THR A 180 -13.89 9.36 4.81
C THR A 180 -13.66 8.11 5.65
N ASN A 181 -14.72 7.57 6.25
CA ASN A 181 -14.74 6.26 6.89
C ASN A 181 -15.40 5.17 6.01
N ARG A 182 -15.53 5.43 4.70
CA ARG A 182 -16.21 4.54 3.76
C ARG A 182 -15.23 3.94 2.77
N THR A 183 -15.47 2.69 2.38
CA THR A 183 -14.70 1.95 1.37
C THR A 183 -15.67 1.10 0.52
N THR A 184 -15.18 0.44 -0.53
CA THR A 184 -16.00 -0.40 -1.40
C THR A 184 -15.46 -1.82 -1.51
N GLY A 185 -16.38 -2.75 -1.77
CA GLY A 185 -16.06 -4.13 -2.07
C GLY A 185 -15.45 -4.35 -3.46
N HIS A 186 -15.47 -5.60 -3.89
CA HIS A 186 -14.95 -6.00 -5.19
C HIS A 186 -15.69 -5.34 -6.36
N ARG A 187 -14.96 -4.70 -7.28
CA ARG A 187 -15.52 -3.86 -8.37
C ARG A 187 -16.68 -4.48 -9.14
N PHE A 188 -16.56 -5.76 -9.51
CA PHE A 188 -17.54 -6.42 -10.38
C PHE A 188 -18.53 -7.32 -9.65
N VAL A 189 -18.25 -7.65 -8.39
CA VAL A 189 -18.96 -8.71 -7.65
C VAL A 189 -19.78 -8.10 -6.52
N CYS A 190 -19.19 -7.14 -5.82
CA CYS A 190 -19.82 -6.42 -4.74
C CYS A 190 -19.34 -4.96 -4.73
N PRO A 191 -19.76 -4.13 -5.72
CA PRO A 191 -19.33 -2.73 -5.83
C PRO A 191 -19.89 -1.82 -4.74
N GLN A 192 -20.74 -2.35 -3.85
CA GLN A 192 -21.39 -1.60 -2.80
C GLN A 192 -20.38 -0.97 -1.85
N GLU A 193 -20.69 0.23 -1.41
CA GLU A 193 -19.93 0.97 -0.41
C GLU A 193 -20.38 0.57 0.99
N PHE A 194 -19.44 0.40 1.90
CA PHE A 194 -19.70 0.14 3.30
C PHE A 194 -18.86 1.05 4.20
N THR A 195 -19.30 1.19 5.45
CA THR A 195 -18.76 2.16 6.41
C THR A 195 -18.06 1.42 7.54
N LEU A 196 -16.87 1.90 7.91
CA LEU A 196 -16.14 1.45 9.08
C LEU A 196 -16.46 2.33 10.28
N GLN A 197 -16.69 1.68 11.42
CA GLN A 197 -16.94 2.35 12.70
C GLN A 197 -15.65 2.64 13.48
N GLY A 198 -14.53 2.06 13.05
CA GLY A 198 -13.23 2.32 13.65
C GLY A 198 -12.07 1.72 12.88
N ALA A 199 -10.86 2.06 13.29
CA ALA A 199 -9.60 1.74 12.64
C ALA A 199 -9.03 0.34 12.95
N SER A 200 -9.88 -0.64 13.26
CA SER A 200 -9.42 -2.02 13.49
C SER A 200 -9.03 -2.67 12.17
N PHE A 201 -7.74 -2.96 11.97
CA PHE A 201 -7.25 -3.62 10.76
C PHE A 201 -7.90 -5.00 10.55
N ARG A 202 -8.02 -5.81 11.60
CA ARG A 202 -8.70 -7.11 11.55
C ARG A 202 -10.16 -6.99 11.11
N THR A 203 -10.91 -6.06 11.71
CA THR A 203 -12.33 -5.83 11.36
C THR A 203 -12.45 -5.41 9.89
N TYR A 204 -11.55 -4.54 9.43
CA TYR A 204 -11.49 -4.10 8.05
C TYR A 204 -11.22 -5.26 7.07
N VAL A 205 -10.24 -6.12 7.37
CA VAL A 205 -9.97 -7.33 6.58
C VAL A 205 -11.17 -8.26 6.52
N ASP A 206 -11.83 -8.52 7.65
CA ASP A 206 -13.01 -9.40 7.70
C ASP A 206 -14.20 -8.83 6.91
N LEU A 207 -14.40 -7.50 6.96
CA LEU A 207 -15.39 -6.83 6.15
C LEU A 207 -15.07 -6.90 4.65
N LEU A 208 -13.81 -6.70 4.27
CA LEU A 208 -13.38 -6.85 2.89
C LEU A 208 -13.62 -8.26 2.34
N ARG A 209 -13.31 -9.30 3.12
CA ARG A 209 -13.58 -10.69 2.72
C ARG A 209 -15.06 -10.93 2.46
N LYS A 210 -15.95 -10.40 3.32
CA LYS A 210 -17.41 -10.46 3.11
C LYS A 210 -17.87 -9.75 1.83
N HIS A 211 -17.08 -8.79 1.35
CA HIS A 211 -17.31 -8.06 0.09
C HIS A 211 -16.37 -8.54 -1.04
N PHE A 212 -15.93 -9.80 -0.96
CA PHE A 212 -15.16 -10.50 -1.99
C PHE A 212 -13.78 -9.89 -2.28
N VAL A 213 -13.12 -9.35 -1.26
CA VAL A 213 -11.75 -8.84 -1.36
C VAL A 213 -10.88 -9.54 -0.33
N VAL A 214 -9.87 -10.25 -0.80
CA VAL A 214 -8.80 -10.80 0.03
C VAL A 214 -7.68 -9.80 0.05
N LEU A 215 -7.50 -9.06 1.16
CA LEU A 215 -6.52 -7.97 1.24
C LEU A 215 -5.08 -8.47 1.38
N GLU A 216 -4.85 -9.53 2.15
CA GLU A 216 -3.49 -9.97 2.45
C GLU A 216 -2.83 -10.65 1.25
N TYR A 217 -1.69 -10.13 0.82
CA TYR A 217 -0.94 -10.65 -0.32
C TYR A 217 -0.62 -12.15 -0.18
N ASN A 218 -0.10 -12.55 0.99
CA ASN A 218 0.29 -13.93 1.25
C ASN A 218 -0.88 -14.91 1.19
N GLN A 219 -2.09 -14.49 1.60
CA GLN A 219 -3.28 -15.33 1.48
C GLN A 219 -3.67 -15.55 0.02
N ARG A 220 -3.65 -14.49 -0.80
CA ARG A 220 -3.93 -14.62 -2.24
C ARG A 220 -2.91 -15.52 -2.93
N ARG A 221 -1.63 -15.29 -2.65
CA ARG A 221 -0.51 -16.08 -3.18
C ARG A 221 -0.65 -17.56 -2.85
N GLU A 222 -0.91 -17.87 -1.59
CA GLU A 222 -1.03 -19.26 -1.14
C GLU A 222 -2.28 -19.94 -1.71
N ALA A 223 -3.42 -19.24 -1.76
CA ALA A 223 -4.64 -19.75 -2.38
C ALA A 223 -4.42 -20.13 -3.86
N ILE A 224 -3.76 -19.26 -4.64
CA ILE A 224 -3.42 -19.52 -6.04
C ILE A 224 -2.51 -20.76 -6.15
N LYS A 225 -1.43 -20.80 -5.37
CA LYS A 225 -0.45 -21.89 -5.40
C LYS A 225 -1.10 -23.23 -5.05
N GLN A 226 -1.87 -23.30 -3.97
CA GLN A 226 -2.56 -24.51 -3.56
C GLN A 226 -3.51 -25.01 -4.64
N ARG A 227 -4.27 -24.09 -5.25
CA ARG A 227 -5.22 -24.46 -6.29
C ARG A 227 -4.55 -24.97 -7.57
N LEU A 228 -3.42 -24.39 -7.97
CA LEU A 228 -2.61 -24.92 -9.10
C LEU A 228 -2.14 -26.35 -8.84
N TRP A 229 -1.65 -26.65 -7.62
CA TRP A 229 -1.26 -28.02 -7.26
C TRP A 229 -2.43 -28.99 -7.22
N GLN A 230 -3.61 -28.55 -6.79
CA GLN A 230 -4.83 -29.37 -6.84
C GLN A 230 -5.21 -29.74 -8.28
N ILE A 231 -5.16 -28.76 -9.20
CA ILE A 231 -5.39 -28.98 -10.64
C ILE A 231 -4.36 -29.97 -11.19
N GLY A 232 -3.08 -29.78 -10.85
CA GLY A 232 -2.01 -30.70 -11.25
C GLY A 232 -2.28 -32.14 -10.81
N ARG A 233 -2.59 -32.35 -9.53
CA ARG A 233 -2.93 -33.68 -8.97
C ARG A 233 -4.12 -34.31 -9.69
N LYS A 234 -5.19 -33.55 -9.95
CA LYS A 234 -6.37 -34.04 -10.70
C LYS A 234 -5.99 -34.63 -12.06
N HIS A 235 -5.00 -34.04 -12.71
CA HIS A 235 -4.56 -34.42 -14.05
C HIS A 235 -3.25 -35.22 -14.05
N ASN A 236 -2.75 -35.70 -12.92
CA ASN A 236 -1.42 -36.33 -12.83
C ASN A 236 -0.34 -35.49 -13.57
N ALA A 237 -0.30 -34.19 -13.27
CA ALA A 237 0.59 -33.22 -13.89
C ALA A 237 1.11 -32.23 -12.83
N GLU A 238 2.19 -31.52 -13.15
CA GLU A 238 2.79 -30.51 -12.27
C GLU A 238 2.67 -29.11 -12.88
N PRO A 239 2.30 -28.09 -12.08
CA PRO A 239 2.27 -26.72 -12.57
C PRO A 239 3.68 -26.18 -12.79
N LEU A 240 3.90 -25.51 -13.92
CA LEU A 240 5.12 -24.78 -14.23
C LEU A 240 4.99 -23.28 -13.86
N TYR A 241 6.12 -22.57 -13.82
CA TYR A 241 6.19 -21.12 -13.63
C TYR A 241 5.56 -20.63 -12.32
N LEU A 242 5.78 -21.34 -11.21
CA LEU A 242 5.27 -20.93 -9.89
C LEU A 242 5.83 -19.60 -9.38
N ASN A 243 6.94 -19.11 -9.95
CA ASN A 243 7.44 -17.75 -9.72
C ASN A 243 6.47 -16.66 -10.22
N LEU A 244 5.54 -16.99 -11.12
CA LEU A 244 4.52 -16.07 -11.62
C LEU A 244 3.38 -15.82 -10.62
N VAL A 245 3.23 -16.70 -9.62
CA VAL A 245 2.19 -16.59 -8.60
C VAL A 245 2.28 -15.25 -7.86
N ASP A 246 3.49 -14.74 -7.64
CA ASP A 246 3.71 -13.47 -6.98
C ASP A 246 3.13 -12.28 -7.77
N GLU A 247 3.34 -12.27 -9.08
CA GLU A 247 2.76 -11.25 -9.96
C GLU A 247 1.23 -11.39 -10.03
N VAL A 248 0.73 -12.63 -10.21
CA VAL A 248 -0.70 -12.91 -10.34
C VAL A 248 -1.48 -12.59 -9.06
N ALA A 249 -0.91 -12.83 -7.88
CA ALA A 249 -1.49 -12.43 -6.60
C ALA A 249 -1.65 -10.90 -6.48
N ASN A 250 -0.86 -10.14 -7.23
CA ASN A 250 -0.93 -8.68 -7.35
C ASN A 250 -1.73 -8.22 -8.58
N MET A 251 -2.42 -9.13 -9.28
CA MET A 251 -3.35 -8.84 -10.38
C MET A 251 -4.82 -9.05 -9.99
N VAL A 252 -5.10 -9.66 -8.84
CA VAL A 252 -6.45 -10.00 -8.39
C VAL A 252 -6.70 -9.58 -6.93
N GLU A 253 -7.93 -9.19 -6.62
CA GLU A 253 -8.45 -8.96 -5.28
C GLU A 253 -9.19 -10.20 -4.72
N CYS A 254 -9.83 -10.99 -5.58
CA CYS A 254 -10.60 -12.19 -5.27
C CYS A 254 -10.06 -13.37 -6.08
N PRO A 255 -8.97 -14.03 -5.63
CA PRO A 255 -8.32 -15.06 -6.42
C PRO A 255 -9.18 -16.33 -6.51
N THR A 256 -9.68 -16.64 -7.70
CA THR A 256 -10.13 -17.98 -8.05
C THR A 256 -9.27 -18.52 -9.19
N VAL A 257 -8.73 -19.73 -9.04
CA VAL A 257 -7.93 -20.37 -10.10
C VAL A 257 -8.74 -21.48 -10.77
N GLY A 258 -8.93 -21.32 -12.08
CA GLY A 258 -9.56 -22.28 -12.96
C GLY A 258 -8.55 -23.05 -13.79
N GLU A 259 -9.02 -24.12 -14.43
CA GLU A 259 -8.28 -24.87 -15.45
C GLU A 259 -9.00 -24.72 -16.79
N GLY A 260 -8.24 -24.70 -17.87
CA GLY A 260 -8.73 -24.70 -19.24
C GLY A 260 -7.89 -25.64 -20.11
N THR A 261 -8.36 -25.88 -21.32
CA THR A 261 -7.63 -26.68 -22.30
C THR A 261 -7.50 -25.98 -23.64
N PHE A 262 -6.46 -26.31 -24.39
CA PHE A 262 -6.32 -25.88 -25.79
C PHE A 262 -6.22 -27.09 -26.73
N PRO A 263 -6.49 -26.90 -28.04
CA PRO A 263 -6.35 -27.97 -29.03
C PRO A 263 -4.98 -28.63 -29.00
N ALA A 264 -4.95 -29.97 -28.91
CA ALA A 264 -3.71 -30.73 -28.81
C ALA A 264 -2.78 -30.59 -30.04
N GLU A 265 -3.28 -30.10 -31.17
CA GLU A 265 -2.47 -29.81 -32.37
C GLU A 265 -1.34 -28.81 -32.10
N TYR A 266 -1.51 -27.87 -31.16
CA TYR A 266 -0.47 -26.90 -30.82
C TYR A 266 0.69 -27.52 -30.04
N LEU A 267 0.54 -28.73 -29.49
CA LEU A 267 1.65 -29.48 -28.88
C LEU A 267 2.69 -29.96 -29.91
N ARG A 268 2.42 -29.80 -31.22
CA ARG A 268 3.43 -30.00 -32.28
C ARG A 268 4.44 -28.85 -32.36
N LEU A 269 4.11 -27.69 -31.80
CA LEU A 269 5.06 -26.59 -31.67
C LEU A 269 6.09 -26.93 -30.58
N PRO A 270 7.31 -26.38 -30.64
CA PRO A 270 8.25 -26.50 -29.54
C PRO A 270 7.62 -26.00 -28.23
N ALA A 271 7.81 -26.74 -27.13
CA ALA A 271 7.18 -26.44 -25.84
C ALA A 271 7.42 -24.98 -25.40
N VAL A 272 8.64 -24.46 -25.59
CA VAL A 272 9.00 -23.07 -25.29
C VAL A 272 8.12 -22.04 -26.01
N VAL A 273 7.66 -22.31 -27.23
CA VAL A 273 6.78 -21.40 -27.99
C VAL A 273 5.38 -21.38 -27.38
N VAL A 274 4.85 -22.55 -27.01
CA VAL A 274 3.54 -22.68 -26.37
C VAL A 274 3.56 -22.04 -24.98
N GLU A 275 4.60 -22.32 -24.20
CA GLU A 275 4.82 -21.76 -22.87
C GLU A 275 4.94 -20.23 -22.89
N ALA A 276 5.72 -19.66 -23.82
CA ALA A 276 5.83 -18.21 -23.96
C ALA A 276 4.47 -17.55 -24.26
N ALA A 277 3.67 -18.15 -25.16
CA ALA A 277 2.33 -17.65 -25.47
C ALA A 277 1.39 -17.65 -24.26
N MET A 278 1.53 -18.64 -23.36
CA MET A 278 0.75 -18.75 -22.12
C MET A 278 1.24 -17.76 -21.03
N VAL A 279 2.55 -17.72 -20.78
CA VAL A 279 3.13 -17.03 -19.61
C VAL A 279 3.26 -15.53 -19.84
N GLU A 280 3.82 -15.10 -20.97
CA GLU A 280 4.19 -13.71 -21.19
C GLU A 280 2.99 -12.78 -21.45
N HIS A 281 1.97 -13.29 -22.12
CA HIS A 281 0.83 -12.46 -22.53
C HIS A 281 -0.39 -12.60 -21.63
N GLN A 282 -0.59 -13.77 -21.01
CA GLN A 282 -1.83 -14.09 -20.31
C GLN A 282 -1.62 -14.50 -18.85
N ARG A 283 -0.37 -14.67 -18.42
CA ARG A 283 -0.02 -15.13 -17.07
C ARG A 283 -0.69 -16.46 -16.70
N TYR A 284 -0.81 -17.35 -17.69
CA TYR A 284 -1.31 -18.70 -17.47
C TYR A 284 -0.20 -19.60 -16.92
N PHE A 285 -0.63 -20.69 -16.29
CA PHE A 285 0.24 -21.70 -15.69
C PHE A 285 0.16 -22.98 -16.51
N PRO A 286 1.19 -23.28 -17.34
CA PRO A 286 1.31 -24.55 -18.05
C PRO A 286 1.40 -25.74 -17.08
N PHE A 287 0.98 -26.91 -17.55
CA PHE A 287 1.14 -28.17 -16.80
C PHE A 287 2.00 -29.17 -17.57
N ILE A 288 2.90 -29.85 -16.87
CA ILE A 288 3.79 -30.89 -17.40
C ILE A 288 3.42 -32.27 -16.84
N ARG A 289 3.48 -33.31 -17.67
CA ARG A 289 3.32 -34.72 -17.27
C ARG A 289 4.43 -35.54 -17.90
N ASP A 290 5.15 -36.32 -17.10
CA ASP A 290 6.24 -37.20 -17.55
C ASP A 290 7.29 -36.48 -18.43
N GLY A 291 7.64 -35.24 -18.05
CA GLY A 291 8.58 -34.40 -18.79
C GLY A 291 8.04 -33.81 -20.10
N ARG A 292 6.73 -33.93 -20.38
CA ARG A 292 6.10 -33.38 -21.59
C ARG A 292 4.99 -32.38 -21.26
N LEU A 293 4.96 -31.29 -22.02
CA LEU A 293 3.91 -30.28 -21.92
C LEU A 293 2.54 -30.88 -22.23
N THR A 294 1.55 -30.60 -21.39
CA THR A 294 0.15 -30.99 -21.59
C THR A 294 -0.63 -29.87 -22.28
N ASN A 295 -1.84 -30.18 -22.77
CA ASN A 295 -2.75 -29.16 -23.31
C ASN A 295 -3.65 -28.50 -22.26
N ILE A 296 -3.28 -28.62 -20.98
CA ILE A 296 -3.99 -28.08 -19.83
C ILE A 296 -3.22 -26.87 -19.33
N PHE A 297 -3.95 -25.82 -18.95
CA PHE A 297 -3.38 -24.63 -18.34
C PHE A 297 -4.25 -24.11 -17.20
N GLY A 298 -3.62 -23.48 -16.22
CA GLY A 298 -4.27 -22.80 -15.11
C GLY A 298 -4.36 -21.30 -15.40
N PHE A 299 -5.44 -20.67 -14.95
CA PHE A 299 -5.60 -19.21 -15.05
C PHE A 299 -6.21 -18.67 -13.76
N ALA A 300 -5.80 -17.48 -13.35
CA ALA A 300 -6.43 -16.77 -12.25
C ALA A 300 -7.55 -15.86 -12.76
N ALA A 301 -8.65 -15.81 -12.02
CA ALA A 301 -9.78 -14.93 -12.26
C ALA A 301 -10.02 -14.08 -11.00
N ASP A 302 -10.26 -12.78 -11.20
CA ASP A 302 -10.57 -11.84 -10.12
C ASP A 302 -12.07 -11.83 -9.79
N ARG A 303 -12.58 -12.97 -9.32
CA ARG A 303 -14.01 -13.24 -9.08
C ARG A 303 -14.17 -14.39 -8.07
N PRO A 304 -15.31 -14.50 -7.37
CA PRO A 304 -15.59 -15.67 -6.53
C PRO A 304 -15.83 -16.94 -7.34
N GLU A 305 -15.82 -18.07 -6.64
CA GLU A 305 -16.19 -19.37 -7.19
C GLU A 305 -17.63 -19.38 -7.75
N GLY A 306 -17.89 -20.20 -8.78
CA GLY A 306 -19.21 -20.35 -9.40
C GLY A 306 -19.42 -19.67 -10.76
N VAL A 307 -18.45 -18.87 -11.24
CA VAL A 307 -18.50 -18.22 -12.57
C VAL A 307 -17.40 -18.72 -13.52
N LEU A 308 -16.73 -19.82 -13.15
CA LEU A 308 -15.52 -20.29 -13.84
C LEU A 308 -15.78 -20.80 -15.26
N ASP A 309 -16.96 -21.33 -15.58
CA ASP A 309 -17.19 -21.91 -16.92
C ASP A 309 -17.18 -20.86 -18.03
N VAL A 310 -17.84 -19.71 -17.82
CA VAL A 310 -17.83 -18.61 -18.80
C VAL A 310 -16.42 -18.03 -18.93
N VAL A 311 -15.72 -17.86 -17.80
CA VAL A 311 -14.36 -17.35 -17.77
C VAL A 311 -13.40 -18.33 -18.46
N ARG A 312 -13.56 -19.64 -18.25
CA ARG A 312 -12.76 -20.69 -18.90
C ARG A 312 -12.88 -20.60 -20.41
N VAL A 313 -14.09 -20.60 -20.96
CA VAL A 313 -14.29 -20.51 -22.42
C VAL A 313 -13.66 -19.24 -23.01
N GLY A 314 -13.75 -18.11 -22.29
CA GLY A 314 -13.07 -16.87 -22.68
C GLY A 314 -11.55 -17.04 -22.75
N ASN A 315 -10.94 -17.59 -21.70
CA ASN A 315 -9.50 -17.82 -21.63
C ASN A 315 -9.02 -18.83 -22.68
N GLU A 316 -9.77 -19.91 -22.91
CA GLU A 316 -9.45 -20.91 -23.95
C GLU A 316 -9.46 -20.27 -25.36
N ARG A 317 -10.42 -19.39 -25.65
CA ARG A 317 -10.47 -18.64 -26.93
C ARG A 317 -9.30 -17.69 -27.09
N VAL A 318 -8.95 -16.96 -26.03
CA VAL A 318 -7.81 -16.02 -26.04
C VAL A 318 -6.51 -16.79 -26.26
N LEU A 319 -6.30 -17.90 -25.54
CA LEU A 319 -5.11 -18.73 -25.71
C LEU A 319 -5.02 -19.30 -27.12
N LYS A 320 -6.14 -19.81 -27.66
CA LYS A 320 -6.18 -20.34 -29.02
C LYS A 320 -5.71 -19.30 -30.05
N ALA A 321 -6.22 -18.07 -29.97
CA ALA A 321 -5.80 -17.00 -30.87
C ALA A 321 -4.29 -16.72 -30.77
N ARG A 322 -3.72 -16.71 -29.56
CA ARG A 322 -2.28 -16.53 -29.34
C ARG A 322 -1.44 -17.69 -29.88
N LEU A 323 -1.92 -18.92 -29.73
CA LEU A 323 -1.25 -20.10 -30.27
C LEU A 323 -1.30 -20.16 -31.80
N GLU A 324 -2.37 -19.66 -32.42
CA GLU A 324 -2.43 -19.47 -33.87
C GLU A 324 -1.39 -18.46 -34.36
N ASP A 325 -1.29 -17.30 -33.71
CA ASP A 325 -0.27 -16.31 -34.03
C ASP A 325 1.13 -16.91 -33.89
N ALA A 326 1.40 -17.61 -32.77
CA ALA A 326 2.68 -18.24 -32.51
C ALA A 326 3.01 -19.33 -33.56
N ARG A 327 2.03 -20.15 -33.96
CA ARG A 327 2.18 -21.13 -35.03
C ARG A 327 2.55 -20.45 -36.34
N PHE A 328 1.82 -19.41 -36.72
CA PHE A 328 2.07 -18.68 -37.96
C PHE A 328 3.49 -18.10 -38.01
N TYR A 329 3.93 -17.45 -36.93
CA TYR A 329 5.30 -16.90 -36.86
C TYR A 329 6.35 -18.01 -36.91
N PHE A 330 6.18 -19.09 -36.14
CA PHE A 330 7.10 -20.21 -36.14
C PHE A 330 7.23 -20.87 -37.52
N GLU A 331 6.11 -21.12 -38.21
CA GLU A 331 6.12 -21.69 -39.56
C GLU A 331 6.74 -20.76 -40.59
N ARG A 332 6.48 -19.45 -40.49
CA ARG A 332 7.08 -18.44 -41.36
C ARG A 332 8.59 -18.38 -41.17
N ASP A 333 9.05 -18.39 -39.92
CA ASP A 333 10.47 -18.27 -39.59
C ASP A 333 11.24 -19.53 -40.02
N ARG A 334 10.62 -20.72 -39.92
CA ARG A 334 11.17 -21.98 -40.47
C ARG A 334 11.37 -21.97 -41.99
N ARG A 335 10.72 -21.07 -42.73
CA ARG A 335 10.93 -20.94 -44.20
C ARG A 335 12.22 -20.19 -44.53
N ARG A 336 12.80 -19.47 -43.56
CA ARG A 336 14.11 -18.81 -43.71
C ARG A 336 15.16 -19.69 -43.03
N ARG A 337 16.23 -20.01 -43.75
CA ARG A 337 17.40 -20.64 -43.13
C ARG A 337 18.11 -19.58 -42.29
N LEU A 338 18.46 -19.90 -41.06
CA LEU A 338 19.47 -19.16 -40.33
C LEU A 338 20.81 -19.53 -40.98
N GLU A 339 21.58 -18.53 -41.41
CA GLU A 339 22.89 -18.73 -42.05
C GLU A 339 23.85 -19.55 -41.20
#